data_AF-A0A5E4K3B4-F1
#
_entry.id   AF-A0A5E4K3B4-F1
#
_cell.length_a   1.000
_cell.length_b   1.000
_cell.length_c   1.000
_cell.angle_alpha   90.00
_cell.angle_beta   90.00
_cell.angle_gamma   90.00
#
_symmetry.space_group_name_H-M   'P 1'
#
loop_
_entity.id
_entity.type
_entity.pdbx_description
1 polymer ?
#
loop_
_entity_poly.entity_id
_entity_poly.type
_entity_poly.pdbx_seq_one_letter_code
_entity_poly.pdbx_strand_id
1 'polypeptide(L)'
;MKLKRVLKKGRILFTRKGSFVIKLANEIYNSIKPFCRKIEIAGSIKRKKINPNDIDIVLIPRNRIKIEELMSKKGKFIQGGEKKSRWKIKGVQVELYYTLPDEWGAALLAYSSTFGASIGLRVIAKRKGLKLNQHGLFRRGKKIAGRTEKEIYNALGRKWKKPENR
;
A
#
# COMPACT_ATOMS: atom_id res chain seq x y z
N MET A 1 10.15 7.23 -24.33
CA MET A 1 9.33 6.04 -23.97
C MET A 1 7.85 6.31 -24.22
N LYS A 2 7.14 5.41 -24.92
CA LYS A 2 5.70 5.57 -25.24
C LYS A 2 4.80 5.38 -24.00
N LEU A 3 3.73 6.16 -23.89
CA LEU A 3 2.71 6.05 -22.84
C LEU A 3 1.68 4.96 -23.21
N LYS A 4 1.11 4.29 -22.21
CA LYS A 4 0.00 3.34 -22.34
C LYS A 4 -1.28 3.95 -21.79
N ARG A 5 -2.38 3.80 -22.52
CA ARG A 5 -3.74 4.13 -22.08
C ARG A 5 -4.30 3.01 -21.20
N VAL A 6 -4.88 3.34 -20.05
CA VAL A 6 -5.50 2.37 -19.15
C VAL A 6 -6.78 2.95 -18.57
N LEU A 7 -7.87 2.18 -18.58
CA LEU A 7 -9.10 2.52 -17.88
C LEU A 7 -8.98 2.09 -16.41
N LYS A 8 -9.15 3.02 -15.46
CA LYS A 8 -9.19 2.73 -14.02
C LYS A 8 -10.33 3.53 -13.38
N LYS A 9 -11.31 2.81 -12.81
CA LYS A 9 -12.49 3.42 -12.15
C LYS A 9 -13.19 4.48 -13.03
N GLY A 10 -13.42 4.15 -14.30
CA GLY A 10 -14.06 5.06 -15.27
C GLY A 10 -13.17 6.20 -15.80
N ARG A 11 -11.91 6.31 -15.37
CA ARG A 11 -10.99 7.35 -15.85
C ARG A 11 -9.91 6.77 -16.74
N ILE A 12 -9.56 7.49 -17.81
CA ILE A 12 -8.40 7.18 -18.65
C ILE A 12 -7.14 7.68 -17.94
N LEU A 13 -6.21 6.77 -17.69
CA LEU A 13 -4.89 7.05 -17.16
C LEU A 13 -3.86 6.77 -18.25
N PHE A 14 -2.87 7.66 -18.34
CA PHE A 14 -1.65 7.43 -19.10
C PHE A 14 -0.55 7.00 -18.14
N THR A 15 -0.01 5.80 -18.35
CA THR A 15 1.09 5.26 -17.52
C THR A 15 2.16 4.61 -18.39
N ARG A 16 3.24 4.16 -17.76
CA ARG A 16 4.36 3.47 -18.41
C ARG A 16 4.10 1.97 -18.50
N LYS A 17 4.93 1.23 -19.24
CA LYS A 17 4.88 -0.24 -19.26
C LYS A 17 5.11 -0.81 -17.85
N GLY A 18 4.50 -1.95 -17.54
CA GLY A 18 4.58 -2.58 -16.22
C GLY A 18 6.01 -2.82 -15.73
N SER A 19 6.91 -3.27 -16.63
CA SER A 19 8.33 -3.47 -16.32
C SER A 19 9.03 -2.18 -15.88
N PHE A 20 8.70 -1.04 -16.50
CA PHE A 20 9.22 0.26 -16.08
C PHE A 20 8.69 0.67 -14.71
N VAL A 21 7.39 0.44 -14.45
CA VAL A 21 6.77 0.75 -13.15
C VAL A 21 7.44 -0.07 -12.04
N ILE A 22 7.72 -1.35 -12.28
CA ILE A 22 8.42 -2.22 -11.32
C ILE A 22 9.87 -1.74 -11.09
N LYS A 23 10.61 -1.42 -12.15
CA LYS A 23 11.98 -0.88 -12.04
C LYS A 23 11.98 0.42 -11.22
N LEU A 24 11.07 1.33 -11.52
CA LEU A 24 10.93 2.59 -10.79
C LEU A 24 10.56 2.38 -9.31
N ALA A 25 9.69 1.40 -9.02
CA ALA A 25 9.35 1.06 -7.64
C ALA A 25 10.58 0.60 -6.85
N ASN A 26 11.43 -0.24 -7.45
CA ASN A 26 12.68 -0.69 -6.83
C ASN A 26 13.68 0.46 -6.63
N GLU A 27 13.83 1.36 -7.61
CA GLU A 27 14.66 2.57 -7.50
C GLU A 27 14.21 3.44 -6.31
N ILE A 28 12.91 3.70 -6.20
CA ILE A 28 12.34 4.50 -5.11
C ILE A 28 12.54 3.78 -3.77
N TYR A 29 12.17 2.50 -3.69
CA TYR A 29 12.31 1.67 -2.49
C TYR A 29 13.74 1.72 -1.95
N ASN A 30 14.74 1.46 -2.80
CA ASN A 30 16.14 1.45 -2.39
C ASN A 30 16.60 2.84 -1.91
N SER A 31 16.15 3.91 -2.55
CA SER A 31 16.55 5.27 -2.17
C SER A 31 16.01 5.73 -0.81
N ILE A 32 14.83 5.26 -0.40
CA ILE A 32 14.18 5.71 0.84
C ILE A 32 14.30 4.68 1.98
N LYS A 33 14.59 3.41 1.68
CA LYS A 33 14.74 2.33 2.67
C LYS A 33 15.66 2.67 3.85
N PRO A 34 16.83 3.32 3.68
CA PRO A 34 17.71 3.68 4.80
C PRO A 34 17.03 4.56 5.87
N PHE A 35 16.02 5.34 5.46
CA PHE A 35 15.29 6.27 6.32
C PHE A 35 13.99 5.68 6.89
N CYS A 36 13.79 4.37 6.71
CA CYS A 36 12.62 3.64 7.19
C CYS A 36 13.03 2.62 8.26
N ARG A 37 12.23 2.51 9.33
CA ARG A 37 12.32 1.37 10.25
C ARG A 37 11.89 0.09 9.54
N LYS A 38 10.87 0.20 8.69
CA LYS A 38 10.34 -0.90 7.86
C LYS A 38 9.72 -0.32 6.60
N ILE A 39 9.83 -1.03 5.48
CA ILE A 39 9.31 -0.59 4.19
C ILE A 39 9.01 -1.81 3.31
N GLU A 40 7.94 -1.71 2.54
CA GLU A 40 7.50 -2.76 1.61
C GLU A 40 6.82 -2.13 0.39
N ILE A 41 7.16 -2.61 -0.81
CA ILE A 41 6.36 -2.34 -2.01
C ILE A 41 5.04 -3.10 -1.88
N ALA A 42 3.92 -2.38 -1.97
CA ALA A 42 2.56 -2.87 -1.75
C ALA A 42 1.77 -2.93 -3.09
N GLY A 43 0.45 -2.87 -3.00
CA GLY A 43 -0.40 -2.67 -4.17
C GLY A 43 -0.38 -3.83 -5.15
N SER A 44 -0.59 -3.49 -6.41
CA SER A 44 -0.64 -4.46 -7.51
C SER A 44 0.70 -5.13 -7.80
N ILE A 45 1.82 -4.47 -7.48
CA ILE A 45 3.17 -5.02 -7.60
C ILE A 45 3.36 -6.17 -6.61
N LYS A 46 2.97 -5.97 -5.34
CA LYS A 46 3.03 -7.04 -4.32
C LYS A 46 2.18 -8.27 -4.68
N ARG A 47 1.07 -8.05 -5.39
CA ARG A 47 0.21 -9.12 -5.90
C ARG A 47 0.69 -9.75 -7.21
N LYS A 48 1.88 -9.37 -7.70
CA LYS A 48 2.46 -9.87 -8.96
C LYS A 48 1.57 -9.66 -10.19
N LYS A 49 0.79 -8.56 -10.22
CA LYS A 49 0.00 -8.22 -11.41
C LYS A 49 0.95 -7.97 -12.58
N ILE A 50 0.68 -8.59 -13.74
CA ILE A 50 1.54 -8.52 -14.94
C ILE A 50 1.82 -7.06 -15.37
N ASN A 51 0.81 -6.19 -15.28
CA ASN A 51 0.90 -4.79 -15.71
C ASN A 51 0.42 -3.85 -14.59
N PRO A 52 1.29 -3.52 -13.61
CA PRO A 52 1.01 -2.48 -12.63
C PRO A 52 1.07 -1.10 -13.30
N ASN A 53 0.25 -0.17 -12.82
CA ASN A 53 0.09 1.16 -13.41
C ASN A 53 0.56 2.28 -12.49
N ASP A 54 0.71 1.96 -11.20
CA ASP A 54 1.04 2.81 -10.08
C ASP A 54 1.94 2.05 -9.11
N ILE A 55 2.50 2.78 -8.16
CA ILE A 55 3.40 2.28 -7.14
C ILE A 55 2.80 2.63 -5.79
N ASP A 56 2.53 1.62 -4.98
CA ASP A 56 2.11 1.77 -3.58
C ASP A 56 3.26 1.29 -2.71
N ILE A 57 3.65 2.05 -1.69
CA ILE A 57 4.69 1.66 -0.73
C ILE A 57 4.17 1.90 0.69
N VAL A 58 4.22 0.88 1.54
CA VAL A 58 3.89 0.99 2.97
C VAL A 58 5.18 1.06 3.76
N LEU A 59 5.31 2.06 4.63
CA LEU A 59 6.53 2.28 5.39
C LEU A 59 6.30 2.84 6.79
N ILE A 60 7.21 2.52 7.69
CA ILE A 60 7.34 3.11 9.03
C ILE A 60 8.57 4.02 8.98
N PRO A 61 8.40 5.35 8.95
CA PRO A 61 9.53 6.27 8.76
C PRO A 61 10.40 6.34 10.03
N ARG A 62 11.72 6.43 9.86
CA ARG A 62 12.67 6.92 10.88
C ARG A 62 12.94 8.41 10.70
N ASN A 63 13.10 8.84 9.45
CA ASN A 63 13.27 10.26 9.11
C ASN A 63 12.36 10.59 7.92
N ARG A 64 11.16 11.11 8.24
CA ARG A 64 10.16 11.45 7.23
C ARG A 64 10.60 12.62 6.34
N ILE A 65 11.23 13.64 6.92
CA ILE A 65 11.68 14.83 6.19
C ILE A 65 12.64 14.41 5.08
N LYS A 66 13.60 13.52 5.39
CA LYS A 66 14.56 13.04 4.39
C LYS A 66 13.92 12.21 3.28
N ILE A 67 12.90 11.41 3.60
CA ILE A 67 12.13 10.67 2.59
C ILE A 67 11.44 11.65 1.63
N GLU A 68 10.75 12.66 2.16
CA GLU A 68 10.02 13.63 1.34
C GLU A 68 10.96 14.52 0.51
N GLU A 69 12.15 14.88 1.03
CA GLU A 69 13.22 15.57 0.29
C GLU A 69 13.75 14.72 -0.89
N LEU A 70 13.96 13.42 -0.69
CA LEU A 70 14.39 12.52 -1.78
C LEU A 70 13.30 12.32 -2.82
N MET A 71 12.04 12.29 -2.40
CA MET A 71 10.89 12.17 -3.30
C MET A 71 10.70 13.44 -4.14
N SER A 72 10.87 14.63 -3.55
CA SER A 72 10.76 15.90 -4.28
C SER A 72 11.81 16.06 -5.37
N LYS A 73 13.03 15.54 -5.14
CA LYS A 73 14.08 15.47 -6.17
C LYS A 73 13.75 14.52 -7.33
N LYS A 74 12.82 13.58 -7.14
CA LYS A 74 12.43 12.58 -8.16
C LYS A 74 11.19 12.96 -8.94
N GLY A 75 10.33 13.82 -8.41
CA GLY A 75 9.12 14.25 -9.11
C GLY A 75 8.20 15.15 -8.31
N LYS A 76 7.03 15.41 -8.88
CA LYS A 76 6.09 16.42 -8.37
C LYS A 76 5.25 15.86 -7.21
N PHE A 77 5.19 16.59 -6.10
CA PHE A 77 4.22 16.37 -5.04
C PHE A 77 2.80 16.69 -5.54
N ILE A 78 1.84 15.82 -5.25
CA ILE A 78 0.44 15.99 -5.66
C ILE A 78 -0.44 16.36 -4.46
N GLN A 79 -0.35 15.58 -3.38
CA GLN A 79 -1.10 15.80 -2.15
C GLN A 79 -0.55 14.91 -1.05
N GLY A 80 -0.82 15.23 0.22
CA GLY A 80 -0.38 14.42 1.34
C GLY A 80 -0.76 15.03 2.68
N GLY A 81 -0.43 14.30 3.74
CA GLY A 81 -0.62 14.69 5.13
C GLY A 81 0.00 13.64 6.03
N GLU A 82 -0.38 13.61 7.30
CA GLU A 82 0.25 12.77 8.32
C GLU A 82 0.36 11.28 7.92
N LYS A 83 -0.68 10.71 7.29
CA LYS A 83 -0.77 9.27 7.01
C LYS A 83 -0.30 8.83 5.63
N LYS A 84 -0.14 9.75 4.67
CA LYS A 84 0.24 9.41 3.30
C LYS A 84 0.80 10.60 2.52
N SER A 85 1.57 10.32 1.47
CA SER A 85 1.94 11.29 0.45
C SER A 85 1.78 10.69 -0.95
N ARG A 86 1.38 11.52 -1.92
CA ARG A 86 1.19 11.14 -3.33
C ARG A 86 2.07 12.00 -4.21
N TRP A 87 2.74 11.34 -5.14
CA TRP A 87 3.72 11.91 -6.04
C TRP A 87 3.47 11.48 -7.48
N LYS A 88 3.97 12.27 -8.43
CA LYS A 88 4.03 11.93 -9.86
C LYS A 88 5.50 11.92 -10.28
N ILE A 89 6.05 10.73 -10.50
CA ILE A 89 7.47 10.51 -10.80
C ILE A 89 7.60 9.84 -12.16
N LYS A 90 8.31 10.46 -13.12
CA LYS A 90 8.48 9.95 -14.49
C LYS A 90 7.18 9.53 -15.20
N GLY A 91 6.06 10.19 -14.85
CA GLY A 91 4.71 9.90 -15.36
C GLY A 91 3.95 8.80 -14.62
N VAL A 92 4.52 8.18 -13.59
CA VAL A 92 3.90 7.13 -12.76
C VAL A 92 3.40 7.74 -11.44
N GLN A 93 2.21 7.34 -11.01
CA GLN A 93 1.67 7.73 -9.70
C GLN A 93 2.33 6.88 -8.62
N VAL A 94 2.85 7.53 -7.58
CA VAL A 94 3.51 6.87 -6.44
C VAL A 94 2.82 7.32 -5.15
N GLU A 95 2.38 6.37 -4.34
CA GLU A 95 1.80 6.61 -3.03
C GLU A 95 2.67 5.99 -1.94
N LEU A 96 3.05 6.82 -0.97
CA LEU A 96 3.68 6.38 0.27
C LEU A 96 2.62 6.39 1.38
N TYR A 97 2.48 5.27 2.07
CA TYR A 97 1.59 5.10 3.22
C TYR A 97 2.43 4.98 4.48
N TYR A 98 2.27 5.96 5.36
CA TYR A 98 2.99 6.02 6.64
C TYR A 98 2.17 5.30 7.70
N THR A 99 2.81 4.39 8.44
CA THR A 99 2.12 3.56 9.43
C THR A 99 2.98 3.33 10.68
N LEU A 100 2.36 2.73 11.70
CA LEU A 100 2.98 2.39 12.97
C LEU A 100 3.30 0.89 13.05
N PRO A 101 4.24 0.47 13.92
CA PRO A 101 4.60 -0.95 14.07
C PRO A 101 3.42 -1.88 14.38
N ASP A 102 2.46 -1.42 15.17
CA ASP A 102 1.27 -2.17 15.57
C ASP A 102 0.13 -2.16 14.53
N GLU A 103 0.31 -1.40 13.45
CA GLU A 103 -0.62 -1.29 12.31
C GLU A 103 -0.07 -1.96 11.05
N TRP A 104 1.19 -2.37 11.06
CA TRP A 104 1.93 -2.83 9.88
C TRP A 104 1.18 -3.88 9.04
N GLY A 105 0.64 -4.91 9.70
CA GLY A 105 -0.13 -5.97 9.05
C GLY A 105 -1.45 -5.46 8.47
N ALA A 106 -2.14 -4.57 9.18
CA ALA A 106 -3.39 -3.98 8.71
C ALA A 106 -3.18 -3.05 7.52
N ALA A 107 -2.12 -2.25 7.54
CA ALA A 107 -1.74 -1.37 6.44
C ALA A 107 -1.37 -2.18 5.20
N LEU A 108 -0.52 -3.21 5.34
CA LEU A 108 -0.20 -4.12 4.23
C LEU A 108 -1.46 -4.77 3.65
N LEU A 109 -2.37 -5.24 4.52
CA LEU A 109 -3.62 -5.85 4.08
C LEU A 109 -4.49 -4.85 3.33
N ALA A 110 -4.63 -3.62 3.82
CA ALA A 110 -5.43 -2.58 3.20
C ALA A 110 -4.90 -2.17 1.83
N TYR A 111 -3.58 -1.98 1.71
CA TYR A 111 -2.96 -1.45 0.49
C TYR A 111 -2.47 -2.53 -0.47
N SER A 112 -2.49 -3.81 -0.08
CA SER A 112 -2.08 -4.93 -0.94
C SER A 112 -3.21 -5.89 -1.30
N SER A 113 -4.45 -5.63 -0.88
CA SER A 113 -5.62 -6.43 -1.28
C SER A 113 -6.24 -5.96 -2.60
N THR A 114 -6.89 -6.87 -3.31
CA THR A 114 -7.86 -6.49 -4.34
C THR A 114 -9.05 -5.80 -3.68
N PHE A 115 -9.81 -5.02 -4.46
CA PHE A 115 -11.00 -4.32 -3.95
C PHE A 115 -12.00 -5.31 -3.33
N GLY A 116 -12.25 -6.42 -4.03
CA GLY A 116 -13.13 -7.51 -3.56
C GLY A 116 -12.63 -8.16 -2.27
N ALA A 117 -11.35 -8.53 -2.20
CA ALA A 117 -10.78 -9.15 -1.00
C ALA A 117 -10.86 -8.24 0.23
N SER A 118 -10.57 -6.93 0.05
CA SER A 118 -10.65 -5.94 1.12
C SER A 118 -12.09 -5.76 1.64
N ILE A 119 -13.09 -5.75 0.75
CA ILE A 119 -14.50 -5.71 1.14
C ILE A 119 -14.88 -6.99 1.87
N GLY A 120 -14.53 -8.16 1.34
CA GLY A 120 -14.87 -9.46 1.93
C GLY A 120 -14.39 -9.59 3.38
N LEU A 121 -13.13 -9.23 3.65
CA LEU A 121 -12.60 -9.26 5.03
C LEU A 121 -13.31 -8.29 5.97
N ARG A 122 -13.70 -7.10 5.49
CA ARG A 122 -14.47 -6.13 6.28
C ARG A 122 -15.90 -6.61 6.56
N VAL A 123 -16.54 -7.27 5.60
CA VAL A 123 -17.86 -7.88 5.80
C VAL A 123 -17.77 -9.00 6.85
N ILE A 124 -16.74 -9.85 6.78
CA ILE A 124 -16.50 -10.91 7.79
C ILE A 124 -16.27 -10.29 9.18
N ALA A 125 -15.44 -9.24 9.27
CA ALA A 125 -15.21 -8.52 10.51
C ALA A 125 -16.53 -7.99 11.09
N LYS A 126 -17.34 -7.30 10.26
CA LYS A 126 -18.62 -6.72 10.67
C LYS A 126 -19.59 -7.78 11.20
N ARG A 127 -19.69 -8.93 10.53
CA ARG A 127 -20.52 -10.07 10.99
C ARG A 127 -20.10 -10.64 12.35
N LYS A 128 -18.84 -10.43 12.75
CA LYS A 128 -18.31 -10.83 14.07
C LYS A 128 -18.36 -9.69 15.11
N GLY A 129 -19.02 -8.56 14.81
CA GLY A 129 -19.02 -7.39 15.68
C GLY A 129 -17.65 -6.68 15.76
N LEU A 130 -16.81 -6.87 14.75
CA LEU A 130 -15.48 -6.30 14.65
C LEU A 130 -15.42 -5.22 13.56
N LYS A 131 -14.48 -4.30 13.69
CA LYS A 131 -14.16 -3.28 12.68
C LYS A 131 -12.77 -3.50 12.15
N LEU A 132 -12.63 -3.79 10.86
CA LEU A 132 -11.34 -3.87 10.17
C LEU A 132 -11.09 -2.60 9.36
N ASN A 133 -9.95 -1.95 9.55
CA ASN A 133 -9.48 -0.83 8.74
C ASN A 133 -7.94 -0.91 8.55
N GLN A 134 -7.34 0.11 7.94
CA GLN A 134 -5.89 0.18 7.70
C GLN A 134 -5.02 0.26 8.96
N HIS A 135 -5.62 0.54 10.12
CA HIS A 135 -4.95 0.70 11.41
C HIS A 135 -5.05 -0.56 12.28
N GLY A 136 -5.89 -1.54 11.92
CA GLY A 136 -6.08 -2.75 12.71
C GLY A 136 -7.46 -3.37 12.57
N LEU A 137 -7.64 -4.45 13.33
CA LEU A 137 -8.91 -5.06 13.65
C LEU A 137 -9.30 -4.67 15.07
N PHE A 138 -10.53 -4.22 15.26
CA PHE A 138 -11.00 -3.62 16.50
C PHE A 138 -12.26 -4.31 17.01
N ARG A 139 -12.38 -4.43 18.33
CA ARG A 139 -13.59 -4.84 19.05
C ARG A 139 -13.93 -3.75 20.06
N ARG A 140 -15.13 -3.16 19.95
CA ARG A 140 -15.59 -2.07 20.85
C ARG A 140 -14.55 -0.97 21.04
N GLY A 141 -13.93 -0.51 19.93
CA GLY A 141 -12.90 0.54 19.95
C GLY A 141 -11.48 0.06 20.33
N LYS A 142 -11.31 -1.11 20.95
CA LYS A 142 -10.00 -1.66 21.31
C LYS A 142 -9.39 -2.43 20.13
N LYS A 143 -8.13 -2.14 19.79
CA LYS A 143 -7.36 -2.88 18.77
C LYS A 143 -7.06 -4.29 19.30
N ILE A 144 -7.40 -5.32 18.53
CA ILE A 144 -7.21 -6.73 18.88
C ILE A 144 -6.25 -7.47 17.94
N ALA A 145 -5.97 -6.91 16.75
CA ALA A 145 -4.97 -7.40 15.82
C ALA A 145 -4.52 -6.26 14.89
N GLY A 146 -3.29 -6.33 14.39
CA GLY A 146 -2.80 -5.30 13.45
C GLY A 146 -1.33 -5.40 13.08
N ARG A 147 -0.51 -6.10 13.87
CA ARG A 147 0.94 -6.21 13.67
C ARG A 147 1.26 -7.03 12.42
N THR A 148 0.48 -8.08 12.17
CA THR A 148 0.68 -8.95 11.00
C THR A 148 -0.63 -9.25 10.30
N GLU A 149 -0.58 -9.53 8.99
CA GLU A 149 -1.77 -9.97 8.26
C GLU A 149 -2.28 -11.30 8.82
N LYS A 150 -1.39 -12.22 9.21
CA LYS A 150 -1.76 -13.53 9.80
C LYS A 150 -2.59 -13.36 11.07
N GLU A 151 -2.19 -12.46 11.96
CA GLU A 151 -2.92 -12.14 13.19
C GLU A 151 -4.36 -11.70 12.90
N ILE A 152 -4.55 -10.83 11.89
CA ILE A 152 -5.88 -10.37 11.46
C ILE A 152 -6.70 -11.53 10.89
N TYR A 153 -6.11 -12.34 10.00
CA TYR A 153 -6.79 -13.50 9.42
C TYR A 153 -7.22 -14.51 10.50
N ASN A 154 -6.33 -14.81 11.46
CA ASN A 154 -6.62 -15.70 12.58
C ASN A 154 -7.76 -15.16 13.46
N ALA A 155 -7.73 -13.87 13.84
CA ALA A 155 -8.78 -13.24 14.61
C ALA A 155 -10.14 -13.22 13.87
N LEU A 156 -10.12 -13.26 12.53
CA LEU A 156 -11.30 -13.39 11.69
C LEU A 156 -11.73 -14.86 11.45
N GLY A 157 -11.02 -15.84 12.00
CA GLY A 157 -11.28 -17.27 11.77
C GLY A 157 -11.07 -17.67 10.31
N ARG A 158 -10.05 -17.11 9.65
CA ARG A 158 -9.72 -17.35 8.25
C ARG A 158 -8.27 -17.79 8.09
N LYS A 159 -8.02 -18.70 7.15
CA LYS A 159 -6.65 -19.04 6.73
C LYS A 159 -6.04 -17.86 5.96
N TRP A 160 -4.83 -17.47 6.34
CA TRP A 160 -4.09 -16.42 5.64
C TRP A 160 -3.86 -16.78 4.17
N LYS A 161 -4.06 -15.78 3.30
CA LYS A 161 -3.81 -15.90 1.86
C LYS A 161 -2.61 -15.04 1.45
N LYS A 162 -1.71 -15.64 0.66
CA LYS A 162 -0.62 -14.90 0.00
C LYS A 162 -1.19 -13.74 -0.84
N PRO A 163 -0.51 -12.60 -0.96
CA PRO A 163 -1.00 -11.44 -1.73
C PRO A 163 -1.50 -11.76 -3.14
N GLU A 164 -0.80 -12.63 -3.87
CA GLU A 164 -1.16 -13.08 -5.23
C GLU A 164 -2.49 -13.87 -5.29
N ASN A 165 -2.98 -14.39 -4.15
CA ASN A 165 -4.16 -15.26 -4.07
C ASN A 165 -5.36 -14.58 -3.37
N ARG A 166 -5.36 -13.24 -3.25
CA ARG A 166 -6.37 -12.46 -2.50
C ARG A 166 -7.54 -11.98 -3.33
#